data_AF-A0A6G2XE12-F1
#
_entry.id   AF-A0A6G2XE12-F1
#
_cell.length_a   1.000
_cell.length_b   1.000
_cell.length_c   1.000
_cell.angle_alpha   90.00
_cell.angle_beta   90.00
_cell.angle_gamma   90.00
#
_symmetry.space_group_name_H-M   'P 1'
#
loop_
_entity.id
_entity.type
_entity.pdbx_description
1 polymer ?
#
loop_
_entity_poly.entity_id
_entity_poly.type
_entity_poly.pdbx_seq_one_letter_code
_entity_poly.pdbx_strand_id
1 'polypeptide(L)'
;MTPPAPPTAPATELQKHLTDSLDKAHFQARVDTGAADGSLDLTVYSQKAPFTNDRDAAQWLDQAGIAATATLNDGLYVVLNLPTADAVLRFIDQLLMPWVTAYTAADQLETLLDSHAVTSDLAVGADRITLTLADEDLAGVVTLATLLGAPGIDAGLALHRRRGVRRLAERMQWLLSGIAGSVVQTTAEAGCEHACARLELHLTVDQTYRLLERLGATQHSTPTGRAS
;
A
#
# COMPACT_ATOMS: atom_id res chain seq x y z
N MET A 1 46.64 14.61 0.34
CA MET A 1 45.57 15.56 -0.05
C MET A 1 44.53 14.76 -0.80
N THR A 2 43.41 14.46 -0.16
CA THR A 2 42.27 13.82 -0.81
C THR A 2 41.64 14.85 -1.76
N PRO A 3 41.33 14.50 -3.02
CA PRO A 3 40.62 15.42 -3.91
C PRO A 3 39.30 15.86 -3.26
N PRO A 4 38.84 17.12 -3.47
CA PRO A 4 37.55 17.56 -2.99
C PRO A 4 36.47 16.63 -3.57
N ALA A 5 35.51 16.25 -2.74
CA ALA A 5 34.35 15.49 -3.19
C ALA A 5 33.68 16.25 -4.37
N PRO A 6 33.23 15.53 -5.41
CA PRO A 6 32.53 16.18 -6.52
C PRO A 6 31.33 16.99 -5.99
N PRO A 7 31.02 18.15 -6.60
CA PRO A 7 29.86 18.93 -6.20
C PRO A 7 28.60 18.07 -6.34
N THR A 8 27.82 17.99 -5.27
CA THR A 8 26.54 17.26 -5.27
C THR A 8 25.57 17.96 -6.23
N ALA A 9 24.88 17.20 -7.08
CA ALA A 9 23.92 17.75 -8.03
C ALA A 9 22.77 18.51 -7.31
N PRO A 10 22.26 19.60 -7.89
CA PRO A 10 21.20 20.40 -7.28
C PRO A 10 19.88 19.62 -7.20
N ALA A 11 19.07 19.89 -6.19
CA ALA A 11 17.77 19.24 -5.99
C ALA A 11 16.77 19.54 -7.12
N THR A 12 16.84 20.73 -7.72
CA THR A 12 15.92 21.16 -8.79
C THR A 12 15.92 20.26 -10.02
N GLU A 13 17.03 19.56 -10.31
CA GLU A 13 17.09 18.55 -11.38
C GLU A 13 16.12 17.37 -11.15
N LEU A 14 15.79 17.08 -9.89
CA LEU A 14 14.89 16.00 -9.51
C LEU A 14 13.48 16.48 -9.18
N GLN A 15 13.14 17.76 -9.42
CA GLN A 15 11.82 18.31 -9.09
C GLN A 15 10.68 17.47 -9.68
N LYS A 16 10.77 17.14 -10.98
CA LYS A 16 9.75 16.31 -11.65
C LYS A 16 9.67 14.91 -11.03
N HIS A 17 10.82 14.30 -10.75
CA HIS A 17 10.86 12.96 -10.16
C HIS A 17 10.26 12.93 -8.75
N LEU A 18 10.49 13.98 -7.95
CA LEU A 18 9.87 14.15 -6.65
C LEU A 18 8.35 14.30 -6.78
N THR A 19 7.86 15.18 -7.66
CA THR A 19 6.42 15.36 -7.92
C THR A 19 5.75 14.06 -8.37
N ASP A 20 6.32 13.37 -9.36
CA ASP A 20 5.79 12.09 -9.85
C ASP A 20 5.74 11.03 -8.72
N SER A 21 6.71 11.05 -7.80
CA SER A 21 6.76 10.12 -6.66
C SER A 21 5.74 10.46 -5.58
N LEU A 22 5.50 11.76 -5.33
CA LEU A 22 4.46 12.24 -4.43
C LEU A 22 3.06 11.82 -4.92
N ASP A 23 2.81 11.99 -6.22
CA ASP A 23 1.55 11.60 -6.85
C ASP A 23 1.32 10.09 -6.73
N LYS A 24 2.32 9.27 -7.09
CA LYS A 24 2.23 7.81 -6.96
C LYS A 24 2.07 7.32 -5.51
N ALA A 25 2.64 8.04 -4.55
CA ALA A 25 2.48 7.75 -3.13
C ALA A 25 1.12 8.24 -2.55
N HIS A 26 0.32 8.95 -3.36
CA HIS A 26 -0.83 9.73 -2.92
C HIS A 26 -0.45 10.62 -1.71
N PHE A 27 0.75 11.18 -1.72
CA PHE A 27 1.31 11.97 -0.63
C PHE A 27 1.07 13.45 -0.93
N GLN A 28 0.13 14.05 -0.19
CA GLN A 28 -0.23 15.45 -0.37
C GLN A 28 0.90 16.37 0.09
N ALA A 29 1.55 17.02 -0.86
CA ALA A 29 2.56 18.04 -0.62
C ALA A 29 2.64 18.99 -1.82
N ARG A 30 3.27 20.14 -1.61
CA ARG A 30 3.59 21.10 -2.67
C ARG A 30 5.10 21.26 -2.76
N VAL A 31 5.62 21.23 -3.98
CA VAL A 31 7.05 21.41 -4.28
C VAL A 31 7.25 22.77 -4.94
N ASP A 32 8.07 23.61 -4.35
CA ASP A 32 8.51 24.90 -4.91
C ASP A 32 10.05 24.93 -4.99
N THR A 33 10.59 25.84 -5.80
CA THR A 33 12.03 26.12 -5.79
C THR A 33 12.40 26.88 -4.52
N GLY A 34 13.38 26.39 -3.77
CA GLY A 34 13.77 26.98 -2.50
C GLY A 34 14.54 28.29 -2.65
N ALA A 35 14.71 29.00 -1.53
CA ALA A 35 15.41 30.29 -1.49
C ALA A 35 16.92 30.18 -1.83
N ALA A 36 17.53 29.02 -1.60
CA ALA A 36 18.90 28.74 -2.00
C ALA A 36 18.94 28.22 -3.44
N ASP A 37 19.92 28.68 -4.22
CA ASP A 37 20.09 28.27 -5.62
C ASP A 37 20.23 26.75 -5.73
N GLY A 38 19.38 26.14 -6.57
CA GLY A 38 19.33 24.68 -6.76
C GLY A 38 18.61 23.86 -5.67
N SER A 39 18.02 24.47 -4.64
CA SER A 39 17.25 23.75 -3.60
C SER A 39 15.76 23.61 -3.94
N LEU A 40 15.08 22.65 -3.30
CA LEU A 40 13.62 22.49 -3.34
C LEU A 40 13.02 22.66 -1.95
N ASP A 41 11.90 23.37 -1.87
CA ASP A 41 11.08 23.47 -0.67
C ASP A 41 9.83 22.59 -0.84
N LEU A 42 9.64 21.64 0.08
CA LEU A 42 8.49 20.75 0.13
C LEU A 42 7.58 21.13 1.29
N THR A 43 6.42 21.73 1.00
CA THR A 43 5.39 21.96 2.02
C THR A 43 4.52 20.71 2.16
N VAL A 44 4.48 20.14 3.37
CA VAL A 44 3.81 18.87 3.64
C VAL A 44 2.38 19.11 4.17
N TYR A 45 1.39 18.50 3.51
CA TYR A 45 -0.02 18.48 3.94
C TYR A 45 -0.50 17.08 4.35
N SER A 46 0.25 16.04 3.98
CA SER A 46 -0.16 14.66 4.15
C SER A 46 -0.10 14.20 5.59
N GLN A 47 -1.17 13.52 6.04
CA GLN A 47 -1.20 12.80 7.31
C GLN A 47 -0.32 11.52 7.30
N LYS A 48 0.24 11.16 6.14
CA LYS A 48 1.18 10.05 5.98
C LYS A 48 2.60 10.39 6.44
N ALA A 49 2.88 11.67 6.68
CA ALA A 49 4.15 12.11 7.21
C ALA A 49 4.37 11.55 8.63
N PRO A 50 5.57 11.05 8.98
CA PRO A 50 5.87 10.52 10.30
C PRO A 50 6.13 11.61 11.35
N PHE A 51 5.78 12.86 11.03
CA PHE A 51 6.04 14.04 11.85
C PHE A 51 4.84 14.99 11.77
N THR A 52 4.65 15.80 12.81
CA THR A 52 3.53 16.75 12.90
C THR A 52 3.96 18.21 12.99
N ASN A 53 5.24 18.45 13.29
CA ASN A 53 5.84 19.77 13.42
C ASN A 53 7.28 19.74 12.90
N ASP A 54 7.90 20.91 12.80
CA ASP A 54 9.27 21.11 12.30
C ASP A 54 10.34 20.39 13.14
N ARG A 55 10.18 20.33 14.46
CA ARG A 55 11.12 19.61 15.34
C ARG A 55 11.09 18.11 15.09
N ASP A 56 9.90 17.52 15.05
CA ASP A 56 9.73 16.10 14.74
C ASP A 56 10.25 15.78 13.34
N ALA A 57 10.00 16.67 12.38
CA ALA A 57 10.49 16.53 11.02
C ALA A 57 12.01 16.59 10.94
N ALA A 58 12.65 17.54 11.63
CA ALA A 58 14.10 17.63 11.71
C ALA A 58 14.72 16.38 12.35
N GLN A 59 14.10 15.85 13.41
CA GLN A 59 14.52 14.59 14.04
C GLN A 59 14.38 13.41 13.08
N TRP A 60 13.27 13.31 12.34
CA TRP A 60 13.06 12.25 11.37
C TRP A 60 14.09 12.32 10.22
N LEU A 61 14.37 13.53 9.71
CA LEU A 61 15.39 13.75 8.67
C LEU A 61 16.78 13.29 9.13
N ASP A 62 17.17 13.62 10.36
CA ASP A 62 18.44 13.18 10.95
C ASP A 62 18.51 11.65 11.09
N GLN A 63 17.46 11.03 11.62
CA GLN A 63 17.36 9.57 11.76
C GLN A 63 17.40 8.84 10.41
N ALA A 64 16.78 9.41 9.38
CA ALA A 64 16.79 8.91 8.02
C ALA A 64 18.09 9.24 7.26
N GLY A 65 19.00 10.01 7.86
CA GLY A 65 20.25 10.46 7.23
C GLY A 65 20.01 11.33 5.99
N ILE A 66 18.94 12.13 5.99
CA ILE A 66 18.59 13.03 4.89
C ILE A 66 19.18 14.41 5.20
N ALA A 67 20.14 14.86 4.38
CA ALA A 67 20.76 16.17 4.52
C ALA A 67 19.80 17.29 4.07
N ALA A 68 18.88 17.65 4.97
CA ALA A 68 17.80 18.61 4.75
C ALA A 68 17.46 19.33 6.06
N THR A 69 16.67 20.40 5.97
CA THR A 69 16.18 21.13 7.14
C THR A 69 14.66 21.21 7.14
N ALA A 70 14.05 21.33 8.31
CA ALA A 70 12.62 21.52 8.46
C ALA A 70 12.32 22.85 9.17
N THR A 71 11.29 23.55 8.71
CA THR A 71 10.74 24.77 9.32
C THR A 71 9.21 24.74 9.26
N LEU A 72 8.55 25.66 9.96
CA LEU A 72 7.12 25.91 9.76
C LEU A 72 6.92 27.13 8.87
N ASN A 73 5.92 27.07 7.99
CA ASN A 73 5.42 28.27 7.32
C ASN A 73 4.34 28.98 8.16
N ASP A 74 3.87 30.12 7.66
CA ASP A 74 2.82 30.93 8.31
C ASP A 74 1.50 30.18 8.51
N GLY A 75 1.25 29.13 7.72
CA GLY A 75 0.10 28.24 7.85
C GLY A 75 0.29 27.11 8.85
N LEU A 76 1.40 27.08 9.60
CA LEU A 76 1.81 26.00 10.51
C LEU A 76 2.01 24.65 9.82
N TYR A 77 2.30 24.66 8.51
CA TYR A 77 2.71 23.46 7.78
C TYR A 77 4.22 23.31 7.83
N VAL A 78 4.67 22.06 7.93
CA VAL A 78 6.09 21.72 7.83
C VAL A 78 6.56 21.95 6.40
N VAL A 79 7.65 22.70 6.26
CA VAL A 79 8.38 22.91 5.02
C VAL A 79 9.75 22.24 5.15
N LEU A 80 10.04 21.29 4.26
CA LEU A 80 11.36 20.66 4.18
C LEU A 80 12.16 21.34 3.08
N ASN A 81 13.33 21.89 3.42
CA ASN A 81 14.30 22.33 2.43
C ASN A 81 15.22 21.17 2.07
N LEU A 82 15.17 20.74 0.82
CA LEU A 82 15.96 19.67 0.22
C LEU A 82 17.03 20.33 -0.68
N PRO A 83 18.28 20.48 -0.22
CA PRO A 83 19.29 21.27 -0.91
C PRO A 83 19.97 20.52 -2.07
N THR A 84 19.91 19.19 -2.10
CA THR A 84 20.67 18.37 -3.05
C THR A 84 19.81 17.25 -3.66
N ALA A 85 20.22 16.76 -4.83
CA ALA A 85 19.60 15.61 -5.47
C ALA A 85 19.63 14.36 -4.55
N ASP A 86 20.74 14.13 -3.83
CA ASP A 86 20.84 13.01 -2.88
C ASP A 86 19.82 13.11 -1.75
N ALA A 87 19.57 14.32 -1.22
CA ALA A 87 18.54 14.53 -0.20
C ALA A 87 17.15 14.21 -0.74
N VAL A 88 16.84 14.62 -1.98
CA VAL A 88 15.58 14.29 -2.66
C VAL A 88 15.44 12.78 -2.85
N LEU A 89 16.47 12.09 -3.35
CA LEU A 89 16.42 10.64 -3.57
C LEU A 89 16.25 9.86 -2.27
N ARG A 90 16.95 10.24 -1.20
CA ARG A 90 16.77 9.61 0.12
C ARG A 90 15.39 9.88 0.70
N PHE A 91 14.86 11.09 0.51
CA PHE A 91 13.49 11.40 0.92
C PHE A 91 12.47 10.52 0.18
N ILE A 92 12.62 10.38 -1.13
CA ILE A 92 11.77 9.49 -1.95
C ILE A 92 11.88 8.05 -1.43
N ASP A 93 13.10 7.53 -1.29
CA ASP A 93 13.36 6.15 -0.86
C ASP A 93 12.80 5.84 0.52
N GLN A 94 13.02 6.73 1.50
CA GLN A 94 12.66 6.47 2.90
C GLN A 94 11.19 6.77 3.20
N LEU A 95 10.61 7.80 2.58
CA LEU A 95 9.23 8.21 2.86
C LEU A 95 8.23 7.77 1.80
N LEU A 96 8.54 7.99 0.52
CA LEU A 96 7.54 7.84 -0.53
C LEU A 96 7.48 6.42 -1.07
N MET A 97 8.62 5.75 -1.26
CA MET A 97 8.67 4.42 -1.86
C MET A 97 7.81 3.37 -1.14
N PRO A 98 7.77 3.29 0.20
CA PRO A 98 6.86 2.36 0.88
C PRO A 98 5.39 2.54 0.46
N TRP A 99 4.92 3.79 0.35
CA TRP A 99 3.58 4.10 -0.12
C TRP A 99 3.41 3.79 -1.61
N VAL A 100 4.36 4.16 -2.46
CA VAL A 100 4.32 3.86 -3.90
C VAL A 100 4.18 2.35 -4.13
N THR A 101 4.98 1.56 -3.43
CA THR A 101 4.92 0.09 -3.52
C THR A 101 3.57 -0.43 -3.02
N ALA A 102 3.08 0.05 -1.88
CA ALA A 102 1.79 -0.37 -1.34
C ALA A 102 0.61 -0.04 -2.27
N TYR A 103 0.54 1.18 -2.82
CA TYR A 103 -0.50 1.57 -3.77
C TYR A 103 -0.41 0.80 -5.08
N THR A 104 0.80 0.55 -5.58
CA THR A 104 0.98 -0.26 -6.79
C THR A 104 0.47 -1.69 -6.57
N ALA A 105 0.77 -2.29 -5.43
CA ALA A 105 0.29 -3.63 -5.09
C ALA A 105 -1.25 -3.66 -4.90
N ALA A 106 -1.81 -2.63 -4.28
CA ALA A 106 -3.26 -2.48 -4.09
C ALA A 106 -4.00 -2.33 -5.43
N ASP A 107 -3.53 -1.44 -6.32
CA ASP A 107 -4.12 -1.22 -7.65
C ASP A 107 -4.09 -2.48 -8.53
N GLN A 108 -2.97 -3.22 -8.49
CA GLN A 108 -2.88 -4.52 -9.16
C GLN A 108 -3.85 -5.54 -8.59
N LEU A 109 -4.03 -5.56 -7.27
CA LEU A 109 -4.96 -6.48 -6.60
C LEU A 109 -6.41 -6.12 -6.94
N GLU A 110 -6.77 -4.85 -6.88
CA GLU A 110 -8.09 -4.35 -7.26
C GLU A 110 -8.44 -4.71 -8.70
N THR A 111 -7.57 -4.35 -9.65
CA THR A 111 -7.74 -4.66 -11.07
C THR A 111 -7.96 -6.16 -11.31
N LEU A 112 -7.20 -7.00 -10.59
CA LEU A 112 -7.29 -8.44 -10.70
C LEU A 112 -8.61 -8.99 -10.13
N LEU A 113 -9.03 -8.52 -8.96
CA LEU A 113 -10.30 -8.89 -8.33
C LEU A 113 -11.50 -8.44 -9.18
N ASP A 114 -11.46 -7.23 -9.72
CA ASP A 114 -12.46 -6.68 -10.62
C ASP A 114 -12.60 -7.53 -11.89
N SER A 115 -11.48 -7.99 -12.45
CA SER A 115 -11.51 -8.90 -13.62
C SER A 115 -12.22 -10.23 -13.35
N HIS A 116 -12.37 -10.59 -12.07
CA HIS A 116 -13.09 -11.77 -11.59
C HIS A 116 -14.43 -11.45 -10.92
N ALA A 117 -14.93 -10.21 -11.08
CA ALA A 117 -16.17 -9.72 -10.49
C ALA A 117 -16.23 -9.90 -8.95
N VAL A 118 -15.09 -9.79 -8.28
CA VAL A 118 -15.00 -9.79 -6.82
C VAL A 118 -15.05 -8.34 -6.33
N THR A 119 -16.21 -7.90 -5.87
CA THR A 119 -16.36 -6.56 -5.28
C THR A 119 -15.51 -6.47 -4.01
N SER A 120 -14.66 -5.44 -3.95
CA SER A 120 -13.76 -5.23 -2.82
C SER A 120 -13.55 -3.76 -2.51
N ASP A 121 -13.14 -3.50 -1.28
CA ASP A 121 -12.65 -2.18 -0.84
C ASP A 121 -11.25 -2.34 -0.24
N LEU A 122 -10.35 -1.41 -0.56
CA LEU A 122 -8.94 -1.48 -0.17
C LEU A 122 -8.55 -0.24 0.64
N ALA A 123 -8.07 -0.48 1.86
CA ALA A 123 -7.39 0.55 2.64
C ALA A 123 -5.88 0.31 2.62
N VAL A 124 -5.12 1.32 2.18
CA VAL A 124 -3.67 1.24 2.00
C VAL A 124 -2.95 1.99 3.12
N GLY A 125 -2.07 1.28 3.83
CA GLY A 125 -1.04 1.80 4.72
C GLY A 125 0.37 1.60 4.12
N ALA A 126 1.39 2.20 4.73
CA ALA A 126 2.77 2.12 4.22
C ALA A 126 3.34 0.70 4.15
N ASP A 127 2.92 -0.18 5.06
CA ASP A 127 3.42 -1.56 5.20
C ASP A 127 2.31 -2.62 5.09
N ARG A 128 1.05 -2.18 5.07
CA ARG A 128 -0.13 -3.06 5.16
C ARG A 128 -1.25 -2.59 4.25
N ILE A 129 -1.90 -3.55 3.61
CA ILE A 129 -3.10 -3.37 2.80
C ILE A 129 -4.22 -4.17 3.48
N THR A 130 -5.33 -3.50 3.76
CA THR A 130 -6.55 -4.15 4.26
C THR A 130 -7.51 -4.31 3.10
N LEU A 131 -7.78 -5.55 2.72
CA LEU A 131 -8.78 -5.92 1.72
C LEU A 131 -10.09 -6.29 2.41
N THR A 132 -11.15 -5.55 2.14
CA THR A 132 -12.50 -5.79 2.64
C THR A 132 -13.36 -6.39 1.56
N LEU A 133 -13.94 -7.55 1.85
CA LEU A 133 -14.91 -8.25 1.01
C LEU A 133 -16.24 -8.25 1.75
N ALA A 134 -17.22 -7.51 1.23
CA ALA A 134 -18.53 -7.34 1.84
C ALA A 134 -19.62 -7.50 0.80
N ASP A 135 -20.38 -8.58 0.91
CA ASP A 135 -21.55 -8.85 0.07
C ASP A 135 -22.52 -9.78 0.81
N GLU A 136 -23.68 -10.02 0.19
CA GLU A 136 -24.62 -11.02 0.67
C GLU A 136 -24.01 -12.41 0.57
N ASP A 137 -24.05 -13.14 1.69
CA ASP A 137 -23.50 -14.50 1.83
C ASP A 137 -21.98 -14.67 1.59
N LEU A 138 -21.19 -13.59 1.51
CA LEU A 138 -19.73 -13.64 1.33
C LEU A 138 -19.32 -14.34 0.02
N ALA A 139 -20.09 -14.15 -1.05
CA ALA A 139 -19.84 -14.73 -2.37
C ALA A 139 -18.46 -14.35 -2.93
N GLY A 140 -18.04 -13.10 -2.79
CA GLY A 140 -16.72 -12.61 -3.22
C GLY A 140 -15.57 -13.32 -2.50
N VAL A 141 -15.76 -13.67 -1.21
CA VAL A 141 -14.79 -14.48 -0.45
C VAL A 141 -14.67 -15.88 -1.05
N VAL A 142 -15.79 -16.51 -1.38
CA VAL A 142 -15.83 -17.84 -1.99
C VAL A 142 -15.20 -17.85 -3.38
N THR A 143 -15.48 -16.81 -4.18
CA THR A 143 -14.85 -16.61 -5.50
C THR A 143 -13.34 -16.46 -5.36
N LEU A 144 -12.87 -15.60 -4.45
CA LEU A 144 -11.44 -15.45 -4.17
C LEU A 144 -10.79 -16.78 -3.76
N ALA A 145 -11.40 -17.52 -2.83
CA ALA A 145 -10.87 -18.82 -2.41
C ALA A 145 -10.79 -19.83 -3.58
N THR A 146 -11.77 -19.80 -4.47
CA THR A 146 -11.80 -20.64 -5.67
C THR A 146 -10.65 -20.30 -6.61
N LEU A 147 -10.41 -19.01 -6.87
CA LEU A 147 -9.27 -18.54 -7.66
C LEU A 147 -7.94 -18.96 -7.05
N LEU A 148 -7.86 -19.04 -5.73
CA LEU A 148 -6.67 -19.49 -5.01
C LEU A 148 -6.51 -21.02 -4.99
N GLY A 149 -7.46 -21.76 -5.57
CA GLY A 149 -7.42 -23.22 -5.69
C GLY A 149 -8.09 -23.98 -4.55
N ALA A 150 -8.96 -23.32 -3.76
CA ALA A 150 -9.72 -23.92 -2.68
C ALA A 150 -11.24 -23.85 -2.94
N PRO A 151 -11.75 -24.51 -4.01
CA PRO A 151 -13.18 -24.55 -4.26
C PRO A 151 -13.92 -25.23 -3.09
N GLY A 152 -15.11 -24.73 -2.76
CA GLY A 152 -15.93 -25.26 -1.66
C GLY A 152 -15.41 -24.91 -0.26
N ILE A 153 -14.65 -23.82 -0.12
CA ILE A 153 -14.17 -23.34 1.19
C ILE A 153 -15.31 -23.06 2.18
N ASP A 154 -16.51 -22.79 1.67
CA ASP A 154 -17.75 -22.54 2.35
C ASP A 154 -18.56 -23.82 2.64
N ALA A 155 -18.14 -24.98 2.14
CA ALA A 155 -18.89 -26.22 2.25
C ALA A 155 -19.24 -26.55 3.72
N GLY A 156 -20.54 -26.75 3.95
CA GLY A 156 -21.13 -27.04 5.26
C GLY A 156 -21.18 -25.86 6.22
N LEU A 157 -20.93 -24.63 5.76
CA LEU A 157 -21.03 -23.43 6.58
C LEU A 157 -22.37 -22.73 6.37
N ALA A 158 -23.00 -22.32 7.47
CA ALA A 158 -24.18 -21.46 7.44
C ALA A 158 -23.75 -19.98 7.50
N LEU A 159 -23.51 -19.35 6.34
CA LEU A 159 -22.90 -18.01 6.24
C LEU A 159 -23.83 -16.87 6.71
N HIS A 160 -25.14 -17.09 6.76
CA HIS A 160 -26.08 -16.20 7.46
C HIS A 160 -25.91 -16.20 8.99
N ARG A 161 -25.09 -17.09 9.58
CA ARG A 161 -24.84 -17.17 11.03
C ARG A 161 -23.42 -16.75 11.37
N ARG A 162 -23.26 -16.03 12.49
CA ARG A 162 -21.96 -15.64 13.07
C ARG A 162 -20.93 -16.77 13.12
N ARG A 163 -21.36 -17.98 13.51
CA ARG A 163 -20.47 -19.16 13.59
C ARG A 163 -19.99 -19.63 12.21
N GLY A 164 -20.82 -19.53 11.17
CA GLY A 164 -20.43 -19.88 9.80
C GLY A 164 -19.42 -18.89 9.24
N VAL A 165 -19.70 -17.59 9.37
CA VAL A 165 -18.78 -16.50 8.96
C VAL A 165 -17.41 -16.62 9.64
N ARG A 166 -17.39 -16.83 10.96
CA ARG A 166 -16.13 -17.01 11.70
C ARG A 166 -15.33 -18.22 11.19
N ARG A 167 -16.00 -19.35 10.91
CA ARG A 167 -15.33 -20.53 10.36
C ARG A 167 -14.81 -20.32 8.94
N LEU A 168 -15.53 -19.56 8.12
CA LEU A 168 -15.06 -19.18 6.79
C LEU A 168 -13.79 -18.33 6.91
N ALA A 169 -13.78 -17.35 7.81
CA ALA A 169 -12.61 -16.53 8.08
C ALA A 169 -11.41 -17.35 8.55
N GLU A 170 -11.61 -18.26 9.50
CA GLU A 170 -10.56 -19.19 9.95
C GLU A 170 -10.01 -20.02 8.77
N ARG A 171 -10.86 -20.53 7.87
CA ARG A 171 -10.43 -21.25 6.65
C ARG A 171 -9.66 -20.35 5.69
N MET A 172 -10.12 -19.12 5.48
CA MET A 172 -9.43 -18.13 4.65
C MET A 172 -8.06 -17.77 5.22
N GLN A 173 -7.95 -17.55 6.52
CA GLN A 173 -6.68 -17.32 7.19
C GLN A 173 -5.68 -18.45 6.91
N TRP A 174 -6.10 -19.72 7.03
CA TRP A 174 -5.22 -20.85 6.72
C TRP A 174 -4.80 -20.89 5.26
N LEU A 175 -5.74 -20.72 4.34
CA LEU A 175 -5.46 -20.70 2.90
C LEU A 175 -4.46 -19.60 2.54
N LEU A 176 -4.75 -18.36 2.94
CA LEU A 176 -3.92 -17.20 2.65
C LEU A 176 -2.55 -17.32 3.30
N SER A 177 -2.47 -17.82 4.54
CA SER A 177 -1.19 -18.03 5.21
C SER A 177 -0.33 -19.08 4.49
N GLY A 178 -0.96 -20.13 3.94
CA GLY A 178 -0.27 -21.14 3.14
C GLY A 178 0.30 -20.58 1.84
N ILE A 179 -0.40 -19.64 1.20
CA ILE A 179 0.04 -18.98 -0.05
C ILE A 179 1.13 -17.95 0.23
N ALA A 180 0.93 -17.13 1.25
CA ALA A 180 1.90 -16.13 1.69
C ALA A 180 3.20 -16.75 2.22
N GLY A 181 3.14 -17.95 2.79
CA GLY A 181 4.24 -18.55 3.55
C GLY A 181 4.47 -17.89 4.93
N SER A 182 3.52 -17.07 5.38
CA SER A 182 3.52 -16.39 6.67
C SER A 182 2.08 -16.14 7.13
N VAL A 183 1.88 -15.86 8.43
CA VAL A 183 0.53 -15.68 8.98
C VAL A 183 -0.15 -14.45 8.36
N VAL A 184 -1.31 -14.67 7.74
CA VAL A 184 -2.23 -13.61 7.30
C VAL A 184 -3.34 -13.47 8.34
N GLN A 185 -3.61 -12.25 8.78
CA GLN A 185 -4.70 -12.00 9.72
C GLN A 185 -6.02 -11.78 8.96
N THR A 186 -7.08 -12.41 9.43
CA THR A 186 -8.43 -12.21 8.88
C THR A 186 -9.40 -11.87 10.00
N THR A 187 -10.22 -10.84 9.80
CA THR A 187 -11.31 -10.47 10.70
C THR A 187 -12.64 -10.63 9.98
N ALA A 188 -13.65 -11.10 10.71
CA ALA A 188 -14.94 -11.42 10.13
C ALA A 188 -16.04 -10.83 10.99
N GLU A 189 -16.96 -10.14 10.34
CA GLU A 189 -18.16 -9.63 10.97
C GLU A 189 -19.37 -10.19 10.25
N ALA A 190 -20.29 -10.75 11.03
CA ALA A 190 -21.53 -11.22 10.47
C ALA A 190 -22.43 -10.04 10.15
N GLY A 191 -23.20 -10.18 9.07
CA GLY A 191 -24.19 -9.19 8.69
C GLY A 191 -25.25 -9.00 9.79
N CYS A 192 -25.86 -7.82 9.75
CA CYS A 192 -27.03 -7.46 10.54
C CYS A 192 -28.09 -6.86 9.61
N GLU A 193 -29.22 -6.46 10.18
CA GLU A 193 -30.33 -5.87 9.39
C GLU A 193 -29.92 -4.62 8.58
N HIS A 194 -28.84 -3.95 8.97
CA HIS A 194 -28.38 -2.69 8.38
C HIS A 194 -27.08 -2.81 7.58
N ALA A 195 -26.42 -3.98 7.57
CA ALA A 195 -25.13 -4.16 6.92
C ALA A 195 -24.89 -5.62 6.52
N CYS A 196 -24.28 -5.82 5.35
CA CYS A 196 -23.88 -7.15 4.88
C CYS A 196 -22.80 -7.76 5.79
N ALA A 197 -22.62 -9.08 5.68
CA ALA A 197 -21.45 -9.72 6.28
C ALA A 197 -20.18 -9.20 5.61
N ARG A 198 -19.10 -9.08 6.37
CA ARG A 198 -17.80 -8.65 5.85
C ARG A 198 -16.67 -9.54 6.33
N LEU A 199 -15.71 -9.76 5.45
CA LEU A 199 -14.42 -10.35 5.76
C LEU A 199 -13.33 -9.33 5.40
N GLU A 200 -12.45 -9.06 6.34
CA GLU A 200 -11.27 -8.22 6.12
C GLU A 200 -10.02 -9.09 6.17
N LEU A 201 -9.13 -8.90 5.21
CA LEU A 201 -7.83 -9.54 5.13
C LEU A 201 -6.78 -8.46 5.36
N HIS A 202 -5.92 -8.66 6.36
CA HIS A 202 -4.84 -7.73 6.67
C HIS A 202 -3.55 -8.31 6.13
N LEU A 203 -3.10 -7.76 5.01
CA LEU A 203 -1.97 -8.25 4.22
C LEU A 203 -0.81 -7.28 4.34
N THR A 204 0.40 -7.78 4.58
CA THR A 204 1.61 -7.00 4.29
C THR A 204 1.76 -6.83 2.78
N VAL A 205 2.53 -5.83 2.35
CA VAL A 205 2.79 -5.60 0.91
C VAL A 205 3.40 -6.85 0.23
N ASP A 206 4.34 -7.53 0.89
CA ASP A 206 4.93 -8.78 0.39
C ASP A 206 3.91 -9.91 0.25
N GLN A 207 2.98 -10.02 1.22
CA GLN A 207 1.90 -11.00 1.15
C GLN A 207 0.96 -10.72 -0.03
N THR A 208 0.68 -9.44 -0.31
CA THR A 208 -0.12 -9.03 -1.46
C THR A 208 0.56 -9.42 -2.77
N TYR A 209 1.88 -9.21 -2.92
CA TYR A 209 2.59 -9.64 -4.14
C TYR A 209 2.56 -11.15 -4.33
N ARG A 210 2.74 -11.95 -3.28
CA ARG A 210 2.61 -13.41 -3.36
C ARG A 210 1.21 -13.85 -3.76
N LEU A 211 0.19 -13.15 -3.27
CA LEU A 211 -1.19 -13.38 -3.66
C LEU A 211 -1.41 -13.08 -5.15
N LEU A 212 -0.91 -11.94 -5.62
CA LEU A 212 -0.95 -11.53 -7.03
C LEU A 212 -0.26 -12.56 -7.94
N GLU A 213 0.94 -13.02 -7.59
CA GLU A 213 1.66 -14.06 -8.32
C GLU A 213 0.82 -15.34 -8.43
N ARG A 214 0.19 -15.75 -7.32
CA ARG A 214 -0.64 -16.96 -7.29
C ARG A 214 -1.87 -16.83 -8.18
N LEU A 215 -2.57 -15.69 -8.11
CA LEU A 215 -3.75 -15.41 -8.92
C LEU A 215 -3.38 -15.27 -10.41
N GLY A 216 -2.26 -14.62 -10.73
CA GLY A 216 -1.75 -14.52 -12.10
C GLY A 216 -1.34 -15.87 -12.71
N ALA A 217 -0.75 -16.76 -11.91
CA ALA A 217 -0.41 -18.12 -12.36
C ALA A 217 -1.65 -18.96 -12.69
N THR A 218 -2.76 -18.76 -11.98
CA THR A 218 -4.02 -19.45 -12.29
C THR A 218 -4.66 -19.00 -13.60
N GLN A 219 -4.44 -17.75 -14.02
CA GLN A 219 -4.92 -17.26 -15.33
C GLN A 219 -4.21 -17.96 -16.51
N HIS A 220 -2.90 -18.17 -16.40
CA HIS A 220 -2.08 -18.80 -17.44
C HIS A 220 -2.24 -20.32 -17.52
N SER A 221 -2.87 -20.93 -16.51
CA SER A 221 -3.08 -22.37 -16.44
C SER A 221 -4.37 -22.84 -17.11
N THR A 222 -5.17 -21.94 -17.70
CA THR A 222 -6.34 -22.31 -18.50
C THR A 222 -5.88 -22.90 -19.83
N PRO A 223 -5.97 -24.23 -20.08
CA PRO A 223 -5.54 -24.80 -21.33
C PRO A 223 -6.61 -24.51 -22.38
N THR A 224 -6.25 -23.73 -23.38
CA THR A 224 -6.97 -23.69 -24.65
C THR A 224 -6.79 -25.04 -25.35
N GLY A 225 -7.74 -25.96 -25.21
CA GLY A 225 -7.82 -27.21 -25.98
C GLY A 225 -8.36 -28.38 -25.16
N ARG A 226 -9.31 -29.19 -25.61
CA ARG A 226 -9.65 -29.59 -26.99
C ARG A 226 -11.14 -29.98 -27.06
N ALA A 227 -11.81 -29.51 -28.09
CA ALA A 227 -12.92 -30.24 -28.69
C ALA A 227 -12.36 -31.54 -29.31
N SER A 228 -12.98 -32.66 -28.98
CA SER A 228 -13.00 -33.90 -29.77
C SER A 228 -14.30 -34.61 -29.46
#